data_AF-A0A2K3LZ46-F1
#
_entry.id   AF-A0A2K3LZ46-F1
#
_cell.length_a   1.000
_cell.length_b   1.000
_cell.length_c   1.000
_cell.angle_alpha   90.00
_cell.angle_beta   90.00
_cell.angle_gamma   90.00
#
_symmetry.space_group_name_H-M   'P 1'
#
loop_
_entity.id
_entity.type
_entity.pdbx_description
1 polymer ?
#
loop_
_entity_poly.entity_id
_entity_poly.type
_entity_poly.pdbx_seq_one_letter_code
_entity_poly.pdbx_strand_id
1 'polypeptide(L)' 'MGLVSQAVHDGGRHVIGVIPKTLMPRELTGETVGEVKAVADMHQRKAEMAKHSDAFIALPG' A
#
# COMPACT_ATOMS: atom_id res chain seq x y z
N MET A 1 -0.81 9.03 0.02
CA MET A 1 -0.32 8.10 1.06
C MET A 1 1.20 7.91 0.99
N GLY A 2 2.00 8.91 0.55
CA GLY A 2 3.44 8.71 0.32
C GLY A 2 4.33 8.93 1.55
N LEU A 3 3.94 9.84 2.46
CA LEU A 3 4.81 10.25 3.58
C LEU A 3 5.04 9.15 4.62
N VAL A 4 3.99 8.41 5.00
CA VAL A 4 4.11 7.31 5.97
C VAL A 4 4.95 6.17 5.39
N SER A 5 4.70 5.78 4.14
CA SER A 5 5.48 4.75 3.45
C SER A 5 6.95 5.17 3.30
N GLN A 6 7.22 6.44 2.98
CA GLN A 6 8.58 6.96 2.85
C GLN A 6 9.32 6.90 4.19
N ALA A 7 8.71 7.43 5.26
CA ALA A 7 9.34 7.45 6.58
C ALA A 7 9.68 6.04 7.10
N VAL A 8 8.81 5.05 6.85
CA VAL A 8 9.06 3.64 7.21
C VAL A 8 10.20 3.05 6.37
N HIS A 9 10.22 3.34 5.07
CA HIS A 9 11.28 2.87 4.16
C HIS A 9 12.65 3.47 4.52
N ASP A 10 12.70 4.78 4.76
CA ASP A 10 13.92 5.51 5.16
C ASP A 10 14.46 5.01 6.50
N GLY A 11 13.58 4.55 7.39
CA GLY A 11 13.94 3.85 8.63
C GLY A 11 14.49 2.43 8.44
N GLY A 12 14.70 1.99 7.19
CA GLY A 12 15.19 0.65 6.84
C GLY A 12 14.18 -0.46 7.11
N ARG A 13 12.89 -0.13 7.22
CA ARG A 13 11.82 -1.10 7.48
C ARG A 13 11.07 -1.45 6.20
N HIS A 14 10.35 -2.56 6.30
CA HIS A 14 9.63 -3.12 5.17
C HIS A 14 8.29 -2.42 4.94
N VAL A 15 7.96 -2.16 3.68
CA VAL A 15 6.71 -1.53 3.25
C VAL A 15 6.10 -2.38 2.14
N ILE A 16 4.83 -2.74 2.31
CA ILE A 16 4.03 -3.46 1.31
C ILE A 16 2.86 -2.57 0.88
N GLY A 17 2.84 -2.16 -0.39
CA GLY A 17 1.71 -1.51 -1.02
C GLY A 17 0.79 -2.53 -1.69
N VAL A 18 -0.50 -2.53 -1.36
CA VAL A 18 -1.50 -3.37 -2.05
C VAL A 18 -2.36 -2.48 -2.94
N ILE A 19 -2.28 -2.70 -4.26
CA ILE A 19 -2.96 -1.87 -5.25
C ILE A 19 -3.77 -2.69 -6.26
N PRO A 20 -5.03 -2.33 -6.53
CA PRO A 20 -5.79 -2.92 -7.63
C PRO A 20 -5.16 -2.58 -8.98
N LYS A 21 -5.17 -3.52 -9.92
CA LYS A 21 -4.69 -3.31 -11.30
C LYS A 21 -5.35 -2.12 -12.00
N THR A 22 -6.62 -1.84 -11.67
CA THR A 22 -7.36 -0.69 -12.20
C THR A 22 -6.80 0.67 -11.77
N LEU A 23 -6.06 0.71 -10.66
CA LEU A 23 -5.46 1.92 -10.09
C LEU A 23 -3.94 1.99 -10.30
N MET A 24 -3.35 1.04 -11.04
CA MET A 24 -1.93 1.05 -11.38
C MET A 24 -1.44 2.12 -12.37
N PRO A 25 -2.27 2.86 -13.15
CA PRO A 25 -1.74 3.95 -13.96
C PRO A 25 -0.92 4.94 -13.11
N ARG A 26 0.33 5.21 -13.53
CA ARG A 26 1.35 5.97 -12.77
C ARG A 26 0.90 7.35 -12.31
N GLU A 27 -0.11 7.92 -12.97
CA GLU A 27 -0.70 9.23 -12.63
C GLU A 27 -1.45 9.22 -11.28
N LEU A 28 -1.96 8.06 -10.83
CA LEU A 28 -2.64 7.91 -9.55
C LEU A 28 -1.78 7.31 -8.43
N THR A 29 -0.77 6.50 -8.78
CA THR A 29 -0.03 5.71 -7.79
C THR A 29 1.04 6.50 -7.05
N GLY A 30 1.50 7.62 -7.62
CA GLY A 30 2.70 8.31 -7.15
C GLY A 30 3.94 7.41 -7.21
N GLU A 31 5.06 7.90 -6.64
CA GLU A 31 6.23 7.05 -6.38
C GLU A 31 5.90 6.06 -5.27
N THR A 32 5.93 4.78 -5.60
CA THR A 32 5.76 3.69 -4.63
C THR A 32 7.11 3.29 -4.08
N VAL A 33 7.24 3.26 -2.76
CA VAL A 33 8.41 2.74 -2.05
C VAL A 33 8.12 1.36 -1.46
N GLY A 34 9.11 0.47 -1.48
CA GLY A 34 8.98 -0.91 -1.04
C GLY A 34 8.35 -1.84 -2.08
N GLU A 35 7.77 -2.94 -1.60
CA GLU A 35 7.14 -3.96 -2.44
C GLU A 35 5.71 -3.56 -2.80
N VAL A 36 5.32 -3.83 -4.05
CA VAL A 36 3.95 -3.55 -4.52
C VAL A 36 3.28 -4.83 -4.98
N LYS A 37 2.18 -5.17 -4.34
CA LYS A 37 1.34 -6.33 -4.67
C LYS A 37 0.11 -5.87 -5.46
N ALA A 38 0.10 -6.22 -6.75
CA ALA A 38 -1.02 -5.94 -7.64
C ALA A 38 -2.13 -6.98 -7.45
N VAL A 39 -3.35 -6.53 -7.20
CA VAL A 39 -4.55 -7.38 -7.01
C VAL A 39 -5.61 -7.10 -8.06
N ALA A 40 -6.56 -8.01 -8.26
CA ALA A 40 -7.58 -7.87 -9.29
C ALA A 40 -8.56 -6.72 -9.01
N ASP A 41 -8.98 -6.55 -7.75
CA ASP A 41 -10.04 -5.61 -7.38
C ASP A 41 -9.90 -5.07 -5.94
N MET A 42 -10.86 -4.22 -5.53
CA MET A 42 -10.90 -3.60 -4.21
C MET A 42 -11.24 -4.57 -3.06
N HIS A 43 -11.97 -5.67 -3.32
CA HIS A 43 -12.24 -6.69 -2.31
C HIS A 43 -10.98 -7.47 -1.99
N GLN A 44 -10.27 -7.93 -3.02
CA GLN A 44 -8.99 -8.60 -2.88
C GLN A 44 -7.95 -7.67 -2.25
N ARG A 45 -7.98 -6.37 -2.55
CA ARG A 45 -7.13 -5.37 -1.89
C ARG A 45 -7.31 -5.38 -0.38
N LYS A 46 -8.56 -5.25 0.10
CA LYS A 46 -8.85 -5.27 1.54
C LYS A 46 -8.49 -6.60 2.19
N ALA A 47 -8.76 -7.71 1.50
CA ALA A 47 -8.45 -9.05 2.00
C ALA A 47 -6.94 -9.27 2.15
N GLU A 48 -6.13 -8.84 1.16
CA GLU A 48 -4.68 -8.91 1.25
C GLU A 48 -4.11 -7.98 2.32
N MET A 49 -4.64 -6.76 2.44
CA MET A 49 -4.26 -5.88 3.55
C MET A 49 -4.53 -6.54 4.90
N ALA A 50 -5.71 -7.16 5.08
CA ALA A 50 -6.05 -7.85 6.34
C ALA A 50 -5.19 -9.08 6.60
N LYS A 51 -4.84 -9.85 5.56
CA LYS A 51 -3.98 -11.05 5.69
C LYS A 51 -2.57 -10.70 6.16
N HIS A 52 -2.05 -9.54 5.75
CA HIS A 52 -0.71 -9.07 6.08
C HIS A 52 -0.67 -8.12 7.30
N SER A 53 -1.80 -7.88 7.98
CA SER A 53 -1.88 -6.93 9.09
C SER A 53 -2.27 -7.61 10.40
N ASP A 54 -1.52 -7.31 11.46
CA ASP A 54 -1.91 -7.67 12.84
C ASP A 54 -2.80 -6.60 13.49
N ALA A 55 -2.77 -5.37 12.97
CA ALA A 55 -3.54 -4.23 13.46
C ALA A 55 -3.86 -3.24 12.33
N PHE A 56 -4.90 -2.42 12.55
CA PHE A 56 -5.31 -1.37 11.64
C PHE A 56 -5.22 0.00 12.31
N ILE A 57 -4.61 0.97 11.62
CA ILE A 57 -4.53 2.37 12.04
C ILE A 57 -5.20 3.22 10.97
N ALA A 58 -6.23 3.96 11.36
CA ALA A 58 -6.88 4.95 10.50
C ALA A 58 -6.27 6.33 10.77
N LEU A 59 -5.67 6.92 9.75
CA LEU A 59 -5.17 8.30 9.80
C LEU A 59 -6.26 9.26 9.26
N PRO A 60 -6.23 10.55 9.62
CA PRO A 60 -7.06 11.55 8.98
C PRO A 60 -6.89 11.48 7.45
N GLY A 61 -8.02 11.37 6.75
CA GLY A 61 -8.10 11.18 5.30
C GLY A 61 -8.88 12.29 4.62
#